data_AF-A0A7Y3H2X9-F1
#
_entry.id   AF-A0A7Y3H2X9-F1
#
_cell.length_a   1.000
_cell.length_b   1.000
_cell.length_c   1.000
_cell.angle_alpha   90.00
_cell.angle_beta   90.00
_cell.angle_gamma   90.00
#
_symmetry.space_group_name_H-M   'P 1'
#
loop_
_entity.id
_entity.type
_entity.pdbx_description
1 polymer ?
#
loop_
_entity_poly.entity_id
_entity_poly.type
_entity_poly.pdbx_seq_one_letter_code
_entity_poly.pdbx_strand_id
1 'polypeptide(L)'
;MLLVCCLVLAFMFIGNFEAAAQCPMCRMSAETNLQNGGSMGKGLNKGILYMLSLPYLLVGTLGYIWWRNRRKFTSEIIEESFSNN
;
A
#
# COMPACT_ATOMS: atom_id res chain seq x y z
N MET A 1 11.37 12.06 7.70
CA MET A 1 10.97 10.67 7.33
C MET A 1 9.91 10.10 8.27
N LEU A 2 10.19 9.96 9.57
CA LEU A 2 9.21 9.44 10.55
C LEU A 2 7.90 10.24 10.56
N LEU A 3 7.98 11.57 10.54
CA LEU A 3 6.82 12.46 10.54
C LEU A 3 5.97 12.35 9.25
N VAL A 4 6.62 12.13 8.09
CA VAL A 4 5.95 11.92 6.81
C VAL A 4 5.26 10.55 6.79
N CYS A 5 5.91 9.50 7.31
CA CYS A 5 5.28 8.19 7.47
C CYS A 5 4.07 8.25 8.42
N CYS A 6 4.17 8.97 9.54
CA CYS A 6 3.05 9.14 10.48
C CYS A 6 1.87 9.90 9.83
N LEU A 7 2.15 10.95 9.04
CA LEU A 7 1.10 11.69 8.32
C LEU A 7 0.42 10.83 7.24
N VAL A 8 1.18 10.03 6.49
CA VAL A 8 0.63 9.10 5.49
C VAL A 8 -0.22 8.03 6.16
N LEU A 9 0.25 7.46 7.28
CA LEU A 9 -0.52 6.49 8.06
C LEU A 9 -1.81 7.10 8.61
N ALA A 10 -1.75 8.30 9.20
CA ALA A 10 -2.93 9.01 9.69
C ALA A 10 -3.94 9.29 8.57
N PHE A 11 -3.48 9.67 7.38
CA PHE A 11 -4.35 9.93 6.23
C PHE A 11 -5.07 8.66 5.74
N MET A 12 -4.43 7.49 5.84
CA MET A 12 -5.08 6.21 5.50
C MET A 12 -6.22 5.82 6.45
N PHE A 13 -6.19 6.27 7.71
CA PHE A 13 -7.27 5.99 8.67
C PHE A 13 -8.50 6.89 8.50
N ILE A 14 -8.36 8.05 7.85
CA ILE A 14 -9.45 9.02 7.64
C ILE A 14 -10.32 8.63 6.44
N GLY A 15 -9.83 7.75 5.54
CA GLY A 15 -10.54 7.28 4.35
C GLY A 15 -11.56 6.17 4.60
N ASN A 16 -12.53 6.36 5.51
CA ASN A 16 -13.70 5.48 5.65
C ASN A 16 -14.94 6.02 4.90
N PHE A 17 -14.73 6.63 3.74
CA PHE A 17 -15.85 6.92 2.84
C PHE A 17 -16.29 5.61 2.20
N GLU A 18 -17.61 5.37 2.14
CA GLU A 18 -18.19 4.27 1.38
C GLU A 18 -17.63 4.34 -0.03
N ALA A 19 -16.64 3.49 -0.32
CA ALA A 19 -15.97 3.47 -1.59
C ALA A 19 -16.96 2.92 -2.62
N ALA A 20 -17.75 3.78 -3.25
CA ALA A 20 -18.53 3.41 -4.41
C ALA A 20 -17.57 2.76 -5.41
N ALA A 21 -17.81 1.49 -5.77
CA ALA A 21 -16.94 0.77 -6.71
C ALA A 21 -16.74 1.63 -7.97
N GLN A 22 -15.47 1.94 -8.28
CA GLN A 22 -15.11 2.92 -9.32
C GLN A 22 -15.26 2.37 -10.75
N CYS A 23 -15.70 1.11 -10.91
CA CYS A 23 -16.04 0.52 -12.20
C CYS A 23 -17.56 0.24 -12.27
N PRO A 24 -18.32 0.98 -13.10
CA PRO A 24 -19.79 0.89 -13.11
C PRO A 24 -20.31 -0.49 -13.54
N MET A 25 -19.55 -1.23 -14.36
CA MET A 25 -19.96 -2.56 -14.84
C MET A 25 -19.87 -3.63 -13.74
N CYS A 26 -18.78 -3.66 -12.97
CA CYS A 26 -18.61 -4.58 -11.84
C CYS A 26 -19.57 -4.26 -10.70
N ARG A 27 -19.90 -2.96 -10.50
CA ARG A 27 -20.88 -2.52 -9.51
C ARG A 27 -22.29 -3.01 -9.84
N MET A 28 -22.74 -2.80 -11.07
CA MET A 28 -24.09 -3.15 -11.49
C MET A 28 -24.35 -4.65 -11.37
N SER A 29 -23.42 -5.49 -11.84
CA SER A 29 -23.53 -6.95 -11.72
C SER A 29 -23.59 -7.42 -10.26
N ALA A 30 -22.76 -6.83 -9.39
CA ALA A 30 -22.75 -7.12 -7.96
C ALA A 30 -24.04 -6.65 -7.24
N GLU A 31 -24.53 -5.45 -7.54
CA GLU A 31 -25.80 -4.94 -6.97
C GLU A 31 -27.00 -5.76 -7.43
N THR A 32 -27.08 -6.14 -8.71
CA THR A 32 -28.14 -7.02 -9.23
C THR A 32 -28.10 -8.40 -8.57
N ASN A 33 -26.91 -8.97 -8.34
CA ASN A 33 -26.80 -10.25 -7.64
C ASN A 33 -27.29 -10.16 -6.19
N LEU A 34 -26.93 -9.08 -5.48
CA LEU A 34 -27.36 -8.84 -4.10
C LEU A 34 -28.88 -8.62 -4.00
N GLN A 35 -29.48 -7.87 -4.92
CA GLN A 35 -30.93 -7.62 -4.96
C GLN A 35 -31.73 -8.90 -5.23
N ASN A 36 -31.18 -9.84 -6.00
CA ASN A 36 -31.80 -11.13 -6.28
C ASN A 36 -31.50 -12.20 -5.20
N GLY A 37 -31.03 -11.80 -4.01
CA GLY A 37 -30.75 -12.69 -2.88
C GLY A 37 -29.40 -13.41 -2.94
N GLY A 38 -28.56 -13.10 -3.93
CA GLY A 38 -27.21 -13.61 -4.03
C GLY A 38 -26.21 -12.89 -3.12
N SER A 39 -25.02 -13.46 -2.96
CA SER A 39 -23.95 -12.92 -2.10
C SER A 39 -22.79 -12.32 -2.90
N MET A 40 -22.83 -12.42 -4.23
CA MET A 40 -21.77 -11.98 -5.12
C MET A 40 -21.79 -10.45 -5.17
N GLY A 41 -20.82 -9.81 -4.51
CA GLY A 41 -20.79 -8.36 -4.32
C GLY A 41 -20.50 -7.93 -2.89
N LYS A 42 -20.74 -8.82 -1.91
CA LYS A 42 -20.30 -8.58 -0.52
C LYS A 42 -18.77 -8.48 -0.49
N GLY A 43 -18.25 -7.32 -0.10
CA GLY A 43 -16.82 -7.10 0.06
C GLY A 43 -16.06 -6.66 -1.20
N LEU A 44 -16.73 -6.39 -2.33
CA LEU A 44 -16.06 -5.95 -3.57
C LEU A 44 -15.16 -4.72 -3.35
N ASN A 45 -15.63 -3.74 -2.57
CA ASN A 45 -14.87 -2.53 -2.24
C ASN A 45 -13.59 -2.83 -1.45
N LYS A 46 -13.63 -3.83 -0.56
CA LYS A 46 -12.43 -4.28 0.18
C LYS A 46 -11.43 -4.93 -0.77
N GLY A 47 -11.90 -5.71 -1.75
CA GLY A 47 -11.06 -6.30 -2.79
C GLY A 47 -10.35 -5.25 -3.66
N ILE A 48 -11.07 -4.21 -4.11
CA ILE A 48 -10.49 -3.12 -4.90
C ILE A 48 -9.41 -2.36 -4.12
N LEU A 49 -9.69 -2.02 -2.85
CA LEU A 49 -8.70 -1.35 -2.00
C LEU A 49 -7.47 -2.24 -1.75
N TYR A 50 -7.64 -3.55 -1.61
CA TYR A 50 -6.52 -4.48 -1.45
C TYR A 50 -5.64 -4.53 -2.71
N MET A 51 -6.25 -4.68 -3.89
CA MET A 51 -5.53 -4.70 -5.17
C MET A 51 -4.82 -3.38 -5.48
N LEU A 52 -5.42 -2.24 -5.14
CA LEU A 52 -4.80 -0.93 -5.33
C LEU A 52 -3.68 -0.66 -4.33
N SER A 53 -3.81 -1.10 -3.06
CA SER A 53 -2.79 -0.85 -2.03
C SER A 53 -1.56 -1.75 -2.17
N LEU A 54 -1.72 -2.98 -2.65
CA LEU A 54 -0.64 -3.96 -2.80
C LEU A 54 0.58 -3.43 -3.59
N PRO A 55 0.46 -2.84 -4.81
CA PRO A 55 1.61 -2.38 -5.57
C PRO A 55 2.39 -1.27 -4.85
N TYR A 56 1.71 -0.36 -4.16
CA TYR A 56 2.38 0.71 -3.42
C TYR A 56 3.13 0.19 -2.20
N LEU A 57 2.56 -0.77 -1.48
CA LEU A 57 3.25 -1.42 -0.35
C LEU A 57 4.47 -2.18 -0.83
N LEU A 58 4.36 -2.95 -1.92
CA LEU A 58 5.48 -3.69 -2.52
C LEU A 58 6.64 -2.76 -2.89
N VAL A 59 6.36 -1.70 -3.66
CA VAL A 59 7.39 -0.75 -4.08
C VAL A 59 7.97 0.00 -2.89
N GLY A 60 7.14 0.43 -1.94
CA GLY A 60 7.58 1.12 -0.73
C GLY A 60 8.49 0.28 0.15
N THR A 61 8.15 -1.00 0.37
CA THR A 61 8.96 -1.93 1.16
C THR A 61 10.28 -2.24 0.47
N LEU A 62 10.27 -2.53 -0.83
CA LEU A 62 11.51 -2.80 -1.59
C LEU A 62 12.42 -1.56 -1.63
N GLY A 63 11.87 -0.38 -1.87
CA GLY A 63 12.62 0.88 -1.85
C GLY A 63 13.23 1.18 -0.48
N TYR A 64 12.50 0.92 0.61
CA TYR A 64 13.00 1.08 1.97
C TYR A 64 14.15 0.11 2.29
N ILE A 65 14.02 -1.17 1.93
CA ILE A 65 15.07 -2.18 2.12
C ILE A 65 16.33 -1.79 1.34
N TRP A 66 16.17 -1.40 0.08
CA TRP A 66 17.31 -0.99 -0.77
C TRP A 66 18.04 0.22 -0.18
N TRP A 67 17.30 1.26 0.23
CA TRP A 67 17.88 2.45 0.84
C TRP A 67 18.62 2.14 2.14
N ARG A 68 18.04 1.28 3.01
CA ARG A 68 18.69 0.85 4.26
C ARG A 68 19.97 0.08 4.01
N ASN A 69 20.00 -0.80 3.01
CA ASN A 69 21.17 -1.61 2.70
C ASN A 69 22.33 -0.76 2.14
N ARG A 70 22.02 0.21 1.27
CA ARG A 70 23.03 1.15 0.76
C ARG A 70 23.70 1.99 1.84
N ARG A 71 22.96 2.39 2.88
CA ARG A 71 23.54 3.16 4.00
C ARG A 71 24.54 2.35 4.83
N LYS A 72 24.28 1.06 5.04
CA LYS A 72 25.22 0.15 5.75
C LYS A 72 26.52 -0.05 4.97
N PHE A 73 26.40 -0.25 3.66
CA PHE A 73 27.54 -0.41 2.78
C PHE A 73 28.44 0.84 2.74
N THR A 74 27.84 2.04 2.71
CA THR A 74 28.62 3.29 2.77
C THR A 74 29.35 3.47 4.11
N SER A 75 28.74 3.10 5.24
CA SER A 75 29.44 3.17 6.55
C SER A 75 30.58 2.16 6.66
N GLU A 76 30.42 0.94 6.15
CA GLU A 76 31.49 -0.07 6.14
C GLU A 76 32.69 0.35 5.28
N ILE A 77 32.47 0.88 4.06
CA ILE A 77 33.56 1.37 3.21
C ILE A 77 34.32 2.52 3.88
N ILE A 78 33.60 3.44 4.52
CA ILE A 78 34.22 4.60 5.18
C ILE A 78 35.10 4.13 6.35
N GLU A 79 34.59 3.23 7.20
CA GLU A 79 35.35 2.67 8.34
C GLU A 79 36.60 1.89 7.90
N GLU A 80 36.49 1.07 6.84
CA GLU A 80 37.63 0.36 6.25
C GLU A 80 38.69 1.31 5.67
N SER A 81 38.26 2.40 5.03
CA SER A 81 39.16 3.41 4.45
C SER A 81 39.90 4.25 5.50
N PHE A 82 39.32 4.43 6.69
CA PHE A 82 39.98 5.06 7.83
C PHE A 82 40.89 4.10 8.61
N SER A 83 40.60 2.79 8.59
CA SER A 83 41.47 1.79 9.24
C SER A 83 42.71 1.42 8.42
N ASN A 84 42.69 1.62 7.10
CA ASN A 84 43.80 1.30 6.19
C ASN A 84 44.71 2.50 5.81
N ASN A 85 44.49 3.69 6.37
CA ASN A 85 45.40 4.84 6.31
C ASN A 85 46.02 5.09 7.68
#